data_AF-A0A7C5SSM4-F1
#
_entry.id   AF-A0A7C5SSM4-F1
#
_cell.length_a   1.000
_cell.length_b   1.000
_cell.length_c   1.000
_cell.angle_alpha   90.00
_cell.angle_beta   90.00
_cell.angle_gamma   90.00
#
_symmetry.space_group_name_H-M   'P 1'
#
loop_
_entity.id
_entity.type
_entity.pdbx_description
1 polymer ?
#
loop_
_entity_poly.entity_id
_entity_poly.type
_entity_poly.pdbx_seq_one_letter_code
_entity_poly.pdbx_strand_id
1 'polypeptide(L)'
;MTIKSIRNCIVFCLLLAFSFSASAEREQPKLSHHLSKLPYPVAAPDFKLQDMDEETHRLDDYKGKVIMLNFWATWCPPCRREMPSM
;
A
#
# COMPACT_ATOMS: atom_id res chain seq x y z
N MET A 1 8.20 -31.39 -43.90
CA MET A 1 7.72 -30.57 -42.75
C MET A 1 6.82 -31.46 -41.89
N THR A 2 7.39 -32.05 -40.84
CA THR A 2 6.82 -33.21 -40.13
C THR A 2 5.97 -32.78 -38.93
N ILE A 3 4.82 -33.42 -38.73
CA ILE A 3 3.83 -33.20 -37.65
C ILE A 3 4.45 -33.03 -36.24
N LYS A 4 5.63 -33.62 -35.97
CA LYS A 4 6.41 -33.42 -34.73
C LYS A 4 6.84 -31.96 -34.49
N SER A 5 7.16 -31.22 -35.55
CA SER A 5 7.56 -29.81 -35.46
C SER A 5 6.40 -28.91 -35.04
N ILE A 6 5.18 -29.22 -35.52
CA ILE A 6 3.96 -28.48 -35.17
C ILE A 6 3.57 -28.77 -33.71
N ARG A 7 3.65 -30.04 -33.28
CA ARG A 7 3.38 -30.41 -31.89
C ARG A 7 4.37 -29.76 -30.91
N ASN A 8 5.65 -29.70 -31.25
CA ASN A 8 6.65 -29.04 -30.42
C ASN A 8 6.43 -27.53 -30.32
N CYS A 9 6.00 -26.88 -31.41
CA CYS A 9 5.62 -25.46 -31.36
C CYS A 9 4.38 -25.24 -30.48
N ILE A 10 3.36 -26.10 -30.57
CA ILE A 10 2.14 -25.98 -29.75
C ILE A 10 2.48 -26.13 -28.26
N VAL A 11 3.29 -27.14 -27.90
CA VAL A 11 3.71 -27.35 -26.50
C VAL A 11 4.54 -26.16 -26.00
N PHE A 12 5.45 -25.63 -26.83
CA PHE A 12 6.26 -24.47 -26.45
C PHE A 12 5.41 -23.20 -26.26
N CYS A 13 4.45 -22.94 -27.15
CA CYS A 13 3.52 -21.81 -27.00
C CYS A 13 2.64 -21.93 -25.75
N LEU A 14 2.18 -23.14 -25.41
CA LEU A 14 1.38 -23.37 -24.19
C LEU A 14 2.21 -23.15 -22.92
N LEU A 15 3.48 -23.57 -22.90
CA LEU A 15 4.39 -23.33 -21.76
C LEU A 15 4.72 -21.85 -21.57
N LEU A 16 4.91 -21.10 -22.66
CA LEU A 16 5.09 -19.65 -22.62
C LEU A 16 3.84 -18.93 -22.10
N ALA A 17 2.65 -19.34 -22.53
CA ALA A 17 1.39 -18.75 -22.07
C ALA A 17 1.15 -19.02 -20.58
N PHE A 18 1.45 -20.22 -20.08
CA PHE A 18 1.27 -20.58 -18.68
C PHE A 18 2.20 -19.78 -17.73
N SER A 19 3.38 -19.40 -18.21
CA SER A 19 4.32 -18.57 -17.48
C SER A 19 3.86 -17.10 -17.37
N PHE A 20 3.03 -16.64 -18.30
CA PHE A 20 2.56 -15.25 -18.35
C PHE A 20 1.42 -14.98 -17.35
N SER A 21 0.59 -15.97 -17.05
CA SER A 21 -0.52 -15.82 -16.09
C SER A 21 -0.11 -15.88 -14.61
N ALA A 22 1.14 -16.20 -14.28
CA ALA A 22 1.61 -16.22 -12.88
C ALA A 22 1.87 -14.81 -12.30
N SER A 23 2.04 -13.79 -13.15
CA SER A 23 1.98 -12.37 -12.76
C SER A 23 0.55 -11.85 -12.84
N ALA A 24 -0.36 -12.47 -12.08
CA ALA A 24 -1.55 -11.77 -11.67
C ALA A 24 -1.13 -10.77 -10.58
N GLU A 25 -0.67 -9.60 -11.01
CA GLU A 25 -0.55 -8.42 -10.16
C GLU A 25 -1.89 -8.30 -9.43
N ARG A 26 -1.93 -8.44 -8.10
CA ARG A 26 -3.14 -8.08 -7.36
C ARG A 26 -3.37 -6.61 -7.63
N GLU A 27 -4.34 -6.27 -8.47
CA GLU A 27 -4.82 -4.90 -8.63
C GLU A 27 -5.25 -4.41 -7.25
N GLN A 28 -4.37 -3.65 -6.61
CA GLN A 28 -4.75 -2.94 -5.41
C GLN A 28 -5.67 -1.80 -5.83
N PRO A 29 -6.76 -1.57 -5.08
CA PRO A 29 -7.68 -0.49 -5.37
C PRO A 29 -6.88 0.82 -5.48
N LYS A 30 -7.12 1.54 -6.56
CA LYS A 30 -6.48 2.83 -6.84
C LYS A 30 -6.73 3.74 -5.65
N LEU A 31 -5.69 4.05 -4.89
CA LEU A 31 -5.78 4.88 -3.70
C LEU A 31 -6.40 6.22 -4.15
N SER A 32 -7.60 6.52 -3.66
CA SER A 32 -8.29 7.76 -4.00
C SER A 32 -7.59 8.89 -3.28
N HIS A 33 -6.54 9.44 -3.89
CA HIS A 33 -5.78 10.59 -3.38
C HIS A 33 -6.58 11.90 -3.35
N HIS A 34 -7.92 11.83 -3.33
CA HIS A 34 -8.78 13.00 -3.18
C HIS A 34 -8.90 13.32 -1.70
N LEU A 35 -8.03 14.22 -1.25
CA LEU A 35 -8.18 14.87 0.05
C LEU A 35 -9.54 15.56 0.10
N SER A 36 -10.34 15.21 1.10
CA SER A 36 -11.60 15.90 1.37
C SER A 36 -11.30 17.21 2.06
N LYS A 37 -11.52 18.33 1.36
CA LYS A 37 -11.36 19.66 1.94
C LYS A 37 -12.46 19.90 2.96
N LEU A 38 -12.08 20.22 4.19
CA LEU A 38 -13.03 20.64 5.22
C LEU A 38 -13.57 22.04 4.88
N PRO A 39 -14.87 22.31 5.12
CA PRO A 39 -15.48 23.60 4.81
C PRO A 39 -14.93 24.76 5.66
N TYR A 40 -14.35 24.47 6.82
CA TYR A 40 -13.70 25.41 7.72
C TYR A 40 -12.55 24.72 8.48
N PRO A 41 -11.60 25.48 9.05
CA PRO A 41 -10.58 24.91 9.92
C PRO A 41 -11.23 24.24 11.13
N VAL A 42 -10.95 22.95 11.32
CA VAL A 42 -11.36 22.19 12.50
C VAL A 42 -10.11 21.88 13.29
N ALA A 43 -10.15 22.14 14.60
CA ALA A 43 -9.08 21.74 15.49
C ALA A 43 -8.94 20.21 15.45
N ALA A 44 -7.71 19.71 15.33
CA ALA A 44 -7.45 18.28 15.44
C ALA A 44 -7.93 17.78 16.82
N PRO A 45 -8.71 16.68 16.91
CA PRO A 45 -9.13 16.12 18.19
C PRO A 45 -7.91 15.73 19.02
N ASP A 46 -7.92 16.05 20.31
CA ASP A 46 -6.89 15.57 21.23
C ASP A 46 -7.03 14.05 21.43
N PHE A 47 -5.89 13.40 21.56
CA PHE A 47 -5.80 11.98 21.86
C PHE A 47 -4.55 11.71 22.70
N LYS A 48 -4.55 10.56 23.38
CA LYS A 48 -3.41 10.07 24.14
C LYS A 48 -3.05 8.69 23.65
N LEU A 49 -1.77 8.46 23.37
CA LEU A 49 -1.25 7.17 22.95
C LEU A 49 -0.04 6.81 23.82
N GLN A 50 0.08 5.54 24.14
CA GLN A 50 1.28 5.00 24.78
C GLN A 50 2.22 4.50 23.68
N ASP A 51 3.49 4.84 23.77
CA ASP A 51 4.51 4.33 22.86
C ASP A 51 5.09 2.97 23.32
N MET A 52 6.18 2.53 22.70
CA MET A 52 6.82 1.26 23.01
C MET A 52 7.67 1.29 24.29
N ASP A 53 7.99 2.49 24.79
CA ASP A 53 8.75 2.72 26.01
C ASP A 53 7.83 3.03 27.21
N GLU A 54 6.52 2.76 27.04
CA GLU A 54 5.45 3.02 28.00
C GLU A 54 5.20 4.51 28.29
N GLU A 55 5.80 5.43 27.53
CA GLU A 55 5.56 6.86 27.67
C GLU A 55 4.21 7.25 27.04
N THR A 56 3.46 8.09 27.76
CA THR A 56 2.18 8.60 27.26
C THR A 56 2.38 9.92 26.54
N HIS A 57 2.04 9.96 25.25
CA HIS A 57 2.07 11.15 24.41
C HIS A 57 0.68 11.73 24.23
N ARG A 58 0.52 13.05 24.35
CA ARG A 58 -0.72 13.74 23.96
C ARG A 58 -0.48 14.60 22.73
N LEU A 59 -1.48 14.73 21.87
CA LEU A 59 -1.38 15.62 20.71
C LEU A 59 -1.09 17.07 21.13
N ASP A 60 -1.69 17.49 22.23
CA ASP A 60 -1.52 18.82 22.82
C ASP A 60 -0.06 19.17 23.20
N ASP A 61 0.78 18.17 23.49
CA ASP A 61 2.19 18.37 23.87
C ASP A 61 3.04 18.90 22.68
N TYR A 62 2.51 18.78 21.47
CA TYR A 62 3.17 19.21 20.22
C TYR A 62 2.67 20.57 19.71
N LYS A 63 1.83 21.29 20.47
CA LYS A 63 1.34 22.62 20.09
C LYS A 63 2.48 23.58 19.74
N GLY A 64 2.26 24.38 18.70
CA GLY A 64 3.26 25.33 18.18
C GLY A 64 4.28 24.72 17.22
N LYS A 65 4.25 23.40 17.00
CA LYS A 65 5.06 22.71 15.99
C LYS A 65 4.19 22.29 14.80
N VAL A 66 4.74 22.35 13.59
CA VAL A 66 4.13 21.71 12.43
C VAL A 66 4.51 20.23 12.47
N ILE A 67 3.51 19.36 12.62
CA ILE A 67 3.69 17.91 12.67
C ILE A 67 2.88 17.23 11.58
N MET A 68 3.38 16.09 11.09
CA MET A 68 2.66 15.19 10.19
C MET A 68 2.31 13.92 10.95
N LEU A 69 1.01 13.60 11.05
CA LEU A 69 0.55 12.36 11.66
C LEU A 69 0.39 11.30 10.56
N ASN A 70 1.19 10.24 10.64
CA ASN A 70 1.12 9.11 9.73
C ASN A 70 0.45 7.90 10.42
N PHE A 71 -0.75 7.53 9.98
CA PHE A 71 -1.48 6.38 10.51
C PHE A 71 -1.21 5.13 9.65
N TRP A 72 -0.53 4.14 10.21
CA TRP A 72 -0.18 2.91 9.52
C TRP A 72 -0.32 1.68 10.44
N ALA A 73 -0.27 0.50 9.83
CA ALA A 73 -0.21 -0.76 10.56
C ALA A 73 0.54 -1.84 9.77
N THR A 74 1.11 -2.83 10.44
CA THR A 74 1.87 -3.94 9.82
C THR A 74 1.01 -4.81 8.91
N TRP A 75 -0.30 -4.80 9.11
CA TRP A 75 -1.27 -5.52 8.30
C TRP A 75 -1.95 -4.66 7.23
N CYS A 76 -1.63 -3.36 7.14
CA CYS A 76 -2.18 -2.44 6.14
C CYS A 76 -1.47 -2.61 4.78
N PRO A 77 -2.13 -3.18 3.75
CA PRO A 77 -1.48 -3.43 2.45
C PRO A 77 -1.01 -2.18 1.68
N PRO A 78 -1.73 -1.03 1.66
CA PRO A 78 -1.19 0.19 1.08
C PRO A 78 0.01 0.72 1.87
N CYS A 79 -0.10 0.82 3.19
CA CYS A 79 0.99 1.31 4.04
C CYS A 79 2.29 0.52 3.87
N ARG A 80 2.21 -0.82 3.80
CA ARG A 80 3.39 -1.68 3.57
C ARG A 80 4.13 -1.40 2.26
N ARG A 81 3.44 -0.94 1.22
CA ARG A 81 4.08 -0.58 -0.05
C ARG A 81 4.80 0.76 0.03
N GLU A 82 4.39 1.62 0.95
CA GLU A 82 4.98 2.95 1.15
C GLU A 82 6.28 2.88 1.98
N MET A 83 6.52 1.77 2.70
CA MET A 83 7.63 1.62 3.66
C MET A 83 9.09 1.61 3.13
N PRO A 84 9.40 1.41 1.83
CA PRO A 84 10.74 1.69 1.31
C PRO A 84 10.97 3.18 0.96
N SER A 85 9.91 3.99 0.97
CA SER A 85 9.88 5.38 0.49
C SER A 85 9.52 6.44 1.53
N MET A 86 9.23 6.00 2.76
CA MET A 86 9.12 6.85 3.97
C MET A 86 10.47 6.88 4.67
#